data_AF-A0A821S3C9-F1
#
_entry.id   AF-A0A821S3C9-F1
#
_cell.length_a   1.000
_cell.length_b   1.000
_cell.length_c   1.000
_cell.angle_alpha   90.00
_cell.angle_beta   90.00
_cell.angle_gamma   90.00
#
_symmetry.space_group_name_H-M   'P 1'
#
loop_
_entity.id
_entity.type
_entity.pdbx_description
1 polymer ?
#
loop_
_entity_poly.entity_id
_entity_poly.type
_entity_poly.pdbx_seq_one_letter_code
_entity_poly.pdbx_strand_id
1 'polypeptide(L)'
;LLKRPIPSFLQVYSQAASNKDMILQWNLFSLPELESFDTMMTKLYRDENFVRVQLFENYRALLTLILESKKRYNRVHSDEDEDDSVITTTAL
;
A
#
# COMPACT_ATOMS: atom_id res chain seq x y z
N LEU A 1 13.19 11.87 -18.43
CA LEU A 1 12.40 12.99 -17.87
C LEU A 1 11.28 13.32 -18.85
N LEU A 2 10.02 13.36 -18.40
CA LEU A 2 8.90 13.74 -19.27
C LEU A 2 9.09 15.19 -19.72
N LYS A 3 9.12 15.42 -21.04
CA LYS A 3 9.29 16.77 -21.61
C LYS A 3 8.05 17.65 -21.44
N ARG A 4 6.89 17.06 -21.13
CA ARG A 4 5.59 17.73 -21.01
C ARG A 4 4.77 17.14 -19.85
N PRO A 5 3.88 17.94 -19.23
CA PRO A 5 2.95 17.44 -18.22
C PRO A 5 2.01 16.38 -18.81
N ILE A 6 1.59 15.43 -17.99
CA ILE A 6 0.68 14.35 -18.39
C ILE A 6 -0.68 14.96 -18.75
N PRO A 7 -1.21 14.75 -19.97
CA PRO A 7 -2.51 15.26 -20.35
C PRO A 7 -3.65 14.72 -19.47
N SER A 8 -4.64 15.56 -19.18
CA SER A 8 -5.81 15.19 -18.37
C SER A 8 -6.59 14.03 -18.96
N PHE A 9 -6.75 13.97 -20.29
CA PHE A 9 -7.46 12.87 -20.95
C PHE A 9 -6.78 11.51 -20.68
N LEU A 10 -5.45 11.49 -20.56
CA LEU A 10 -4.70 10.26 -20.32
C LEU A 10 -4.84 9.78 -18.87
N GLN A 11 -4.97 10.73 -17.93
CA GLN A 11 -5.30 10.40 -16.54
C GLN A 11 -6.70 9.79 -16.43
N VAL A 12 -7.69 10.37 -17.13
CA VAL A 12 -9.05 9.80 -17.19
C VAL A 12 -9.04 8.42 -17.85
N TYR A 13 -8.30 8.26 -18.95
CA TYR A 13 -8.14 6.97 -19.63
C TYR A 13 -7.54 5.92 -18.70
N SER A 14 -6.50 6.23 -17.93
CA SER A 14 -5.87 5.27 -17.00
C SER A 14 -6.81 4.74 -15.91
N GLN A 15 -7.87 5.48 -15.59
CA GLN A 15 -8.86 5.10 -14.57
C GLN A 15 -10.13 4.53 -15.20
N ALA A 16 -10.26 4.58 -16.53
CA ALA A 16 -11.43 4.09 -17.23
C ALA A 16 -11.47 2.57 -17.23
N ALA A 17 -12.68 2.01 -17.31
CA ALA A 17 -12.86 0.58 -17.49
C ALA A 17 -12.45 0.17 -18.91
N SER A 18 -11.83 -1.01 -19.03
CA SER A 18 -11.29 -1.54 -20.29
C SER A 18 -12.32 -1.73 -21.39
N ASN A 19 -13.61 -1.82 -21.05
CA ASN A 19 -14.70 -1.87 -22.02
C ASN A 19 -14.84 -0.61 -22.88
N LYS A 20 -14.16 0.49 -22.49
CA LYS A 20 -14.16 1.77 -23.21
C LYS A 20 -12.87 2.02 -23.98
N ASP A 21 -11.89 1.12 -23.95
CA ASP A 21 -10.59 1.33 -24.59
C ASP A 21 -10.72 1.54 -26.11
N MET A 22 -11.70 0.87 -26.73
CA MET A 22 -11.99 0.99 -28.16
C MET A 22 -12.51 2.37 -28.59
N ILE A 23 -12.91 3.23 -27.66
CA ILE A 23 -13.37 4.60 -27.96
C ILE A 23 -12.20 5.47 -28.38
N LEU A 24 -10.99 5.18 -27.89
CA LEU A 24 -9.80 5.98 -28.17
C LEU A 24 -9.13 5.54 -29.47
N GLN A 25 -9.15 6.43 -30.46
CA GLN A 25 -8.53 6.20 -31.77
C GLN A 25 -7.04 6.57 -31.75
N TRP A 26 -6.20 5.64 -31.30
CA TRP A 26 -4.75 5.82 -31.23
C TRP A 26 -4.08 6.07 -32.58
N ASN A 27 -4.69 5.63 -33.67
CA ASN A 27 -4.23 5.82 -35.04
C ASN A 27 -4.26 7.29 -35.51
N LEU A 28 -4.87 8.20 -34.75
CA LEU A 28 -4.88 9.63 -35.06
C LEU A 28 -3.61 10.36 -34.60
N PHE A 29 -2.78 9.73 -33.76
CA PHE A 29 -1.55 10.31 -33.24
C PHE A 29 -0.33 9.87 -34.05
N SER A 30 0.69 10.70 -34.06
CA SER A 30 1.98 10.33 -34.64
C SER A 30 2.72 9.31 -33.76
N LEU A 31 3.63 8.53 -34.35
CA LEU A 31 4.43 7.54 -33.62
C LEU A 31 5.19 8.14 -32.42
N PRO A 32 5.86 9.31 -32.52
CA PRO A 32 6.55 9.91 -31.37
C PRO A 32 5.60 10.35 -30.24
N GLU A 33 4.36 10.71 -30.57
CA GLU A 33 3.34 11.03 -29.57
C GLU A 33 2.89 9.77 -28.84
N LEU A 34 2.72 8.66 -29.55
CA LEU A 34 2.38 7.37 -28.96
C LEU A 34 3.47 6.87 -28.00
N GLU A 35 4.73 6.94 -28.39
CA GLU A 35 5.87 6.60 -27.49
C GLU A 35 5.89 7.48 -26.23
N SER A 36 5.57 8.76 -26.40
CA SER A 36 5.46 9.69 -25.28
C SER A 36 4.29 9.32 -24.36
N PHE A 37 3.13 8.94 -24.91
CA PHE A 37 1.97 8.51 -24.10
C PHE A 37 2.23 7.19 -23.38
N ASP A 38 2.88 6.22 -24.01
CA ASP A 38 3.26 4.94 -23.39
C ASP A 38 4.17 5.16 -22.17
N THR A 39 5.17 6.03 -22.32
CA THR A 39 6.05 6.42 -21.21
C THR A 39 5.26 7.08 -20.06
N MET A 40 4.28 7.91 -20.37
CA MET A 40 3.41 8.56 -19.38
C MET A 40 2.49 7.55 -18.68
N MET A 41 1.89 6.62 -19.43
CA MET A 41 1.06 5.54 -18.88
C MET A 41 1.85 4.65 -17.93
N THR A 42 3.07 4.27 -18.31
CA THR A 42 3.98 3.50 -17.44
C THR A 42 4.33 4.27 -16.16
N LYS A 43 4.44 5.60 -16.24
CA LYS A 43 4.61 6.43 -15.04
C LYS A 43 3.37 6.40 -14.15
N LEU A 44 2.19 6.66 -14.70
CA LEU A 44 0.92 6.62 -13.94
C LEU A 44 0.73 5.28 -13.24
N TYR A 45 0.99 4.18 -13.95
CA TYR A 45 0.94 2.83 -13.38
C TYR A 45 1.90 2.66 -12.20
N ARG A 46 3.16 3.09 -12.35
CA ARG A 46 4.15 2.99 -11.26
C ARG A 46 3.75 3.84 -10.06
N ASP A 47 3.27 5.06 -10.29
CA ASP A 47 2.83 5.97 -9.25
C ASP A 47 1.63 5.39 -8.47
N GLU A 48 0.63 4.83 -9.15
CA GLU A 48 -0.50 4.16 -8.50
C GLU A 48 -0.06 2.93 -7.68
N ASN A 49 0.80 2.10 -8.25
CA ASN A 49 1.33 0.93 -7.57
C ASN A 49 2.12 1.32 -6.32
N PHE A 50 2.93 2.37 -6.40
CA PHE A 50 3.68 2.86 -5.25
C PHE A 50 2.74 3.28 -4.11
N VAL A 51 1.68 4.03 -4.41
CA VAL A 51 0.68 4.43 -3.40
C VAL A 51 0.02 3.21 -2.75
N ARG A 52 -0.38 2.21 -3.55
CA ARG A 52 -0.98 0.97 -3.04
C ARG A 52 0.00 0.20 -2.15
N VAL A 53 1.22 -0.02 -2.61
CA VAL A 53 2.26 -0.73 -1.83
C VAL A 53 2.55 0.01 -0.53
N GLN A 54 2.71 1.34 -0.57
CA GLN A 54 2.96 2.15 0.61
C GLN A 54 1.83 2.01 1.65
N LEU A 55 0.56 1.96 1.20
CA LEU A 55 -0.58 1.73 2.10
C LEU A 55 -0.45 0.39 2.84
N PHE A 56 -0.13 -0.68 2.13
CA PHE A 56 0.01 -2.00 2.72
C PHE A 56 1.25 -2.12 3.62
N GLU A 57 2.36 -1.48 3.25
CA GLU A 57 3.56 -1.43 4.08
C GLU A 57 3.31 -0.69 5.40
N ASN A 58 2.62 0.45 5.35
CA ASN A 58 2.23 1.19 6.54
C ASN A 58 1.30 0.37 7.43
N TYR A 59 0.32 -0.31 6.83
CA TYR A 59 -0.60 -1.17 7.58
C TYR A 59 0.15 -2.34 8.25
N ARG A 60 1.09 -2.96 7.55
CA ARG A 60 1.96 -4.02 8.08
C ARG A 60 2.80 -3.54 9.26
N ALA A 61 3.36 -2.33 9.18
CA ALA A 61 4.13 -1.73 10.26
C ALA A 61 3.27 -1.50 11.52
N LEU A 62 2.05 -0.99 11.35
CA LEU A 62 1.11 -0.78 12.47
C LEU A 62 0.70 -2.09 13.14
N LEU A 63 0.36 -3.12 12.36
CA LEU A 63 0.04 -4.44 12.91
C LEU A 63 1.21 -5.03 13.69
N THR A 64 2.43 -4.89 13.16
CA THR A 64 3.65 -5.39 13.83
C THR A 64 3.82 -4.71 15.19
N LEU A 65 3.66 -3.38 15.25
CA LEU A 65 3.73 -2.61 16.50
C LEU A 65 2.70 -3.06 17.54
N ILE A 66 1.45 -3.29 17.12
CA ILE A 66 0.37 -3.76 18.01
C ILE A 66 0.70 -5.15 18.54
N LEU A 67 1.14 -6.08 17.67
CA LEU A 67 1.48 -7.44 18.06
C LEU A 67 2.67 -7.47 19.03
N GLU A 68 3.70 -6.65 18.81
CA GLU A 68 4.81 -6.50 19.75
C GLU A 68 4.36 -5.96 21.10
N SER A 69 3.48 -4.96 21.11
CA SER A 69 2.93 -4.39 22.34
C SER A 69 2.12 -5.41 23.12
N LYS A 70 1.29 -6.21 22.43
CA LYS A 70 0.55 -7.32 23.05
C LYS A 70 1.48 -8.40 23.59
N LYS A 71 2.55 -8.76 22.86
CA LYS A 71 3.55 -9.71 23.35
C LYS A 71 4.25 -9.20 24.62
N ARG A 72 4.59 -7.90 24.68
CA ARG A 72 5.17 -7.28 25.86
C ARG A 72 4.21 -7.28 27.05
N TYR A 73 2.96 -6.86 26.83
CA TYR A 73 1.91 -6.89 27.85
C TYR A 73 1.75 -8.30 28.43
N ASN A 74 1.63 -9.31 27.57
CA ASN A 74 1.46 -10.70 28.00
C ASN A 74 2.65 -11.23 28.81
N ARG A 75 3.89 -10.83 28.49
CA ARG A 75 5.06 -11.23 29.29
C ARG A 75 5.01 -10.67 30.70
N VAL A 76 4.64 -9.39 30.84
CA VAL A 76 4.53 -8.74 32.16
C VAL A 76 3.42 -9.39 33.01
N HIS A 77 2.28 -9.73 32.41
CA HIS A 77 1.16 -10.32 33.15
C HIS A 77 1.29 -11.83 33.37
N SER A 78 2.16 -12.53 32.63
CA SER A 78 2.49 -13.93 32.95
C SER A 78 3.47 -14.07 34.12
N ASP A 79 4.18 -13.01 34.48
CA ASP A 79 5.11 -12.99 35.62
C ASP A 79 4.41 -12.61 36.95
N GLU A 80 3.23 -11.96 36.90
CA GLU A 80 2.45 -11.57 38.09
C GLU A 80 1.59 -12.73 38.66
N ASP A 81 1.18 -13.70 37.83
CA ASP A 81 0.41 -14.88 38.27
C ASP A 81 1.25 -15.90 39.08
N GLU A 82 2.59 -15.78 39.09
CA GLU A 82 3.48 -16.72 39.77
C GLU A 82 3.74 -16.35 41.25
N ASP A 83 3.64 -15.06 41.61
CA ASP A 83 3.97 -14.55 42.96
C ASP A 83 2.80 -14.67 43.95
N ASP A 84 1.54 -14.65 43.47
CA ASP A 84 0.35 -14.83 44.32
C ASP A 84 0.15 -16.27 44.81
N SER A 85 0.80 -17.28 44.20
CA SER A 85 0.68 -18.69 44.64
C SER A 85 1.53 -19.00 45.89
N VAL A 86 2.56 -18.18 46.17
CA VAL A 86 3.52 -18.44 47.25
C VAL A 86 2.94 -18.08 48.62
N ILE A 87 2.00 -17.13 48.70
CA ILE A 87 1.46 -16.63 49.96
C ILE A 87 0.47 -17.63 50.62
N THR A 88 -0.15 -18.54 49.86
CA THR A 88 -1.11 -19.52 50.41
C THR A 88 -0.49 -20.77 51.05
N THR A 89 0.83 -20.99 50.96
CA THR A 89 1.46 -22.26 51.37
C THR A 89 2.08 -22.24 52.78
N THR A 90 2.23 -21.09 53.43
CA THR A 90 2.95 -20.96 54.73
C THR A 90 2.08 -21.00 55.99
N ALA A 91 0.81 -21.42 55.91
CA ALA A 91 -0.08 -21.52 57.07
C ALA A 91 -0.54 -22.96 57.35
N LEU A 92 0.38 -23.81 57.84
CA LEU A 92 0.06 -25.03 58.61
C LEU A 92 1.09 -25.26 59.72
#